data_AF-A0A2D4IRP3-F1
#
_entry.id   AF-A0A2D4IRP3-F1
#
_cell.length_a   1.000
_cell.length_b   1.000
_cell.length_c   1.000
_cell.angle_alpha   90.00
_cell.angle_beta   90.00
_cell.angle_gamma   90.00
#
_symmetry.space_group_name_H-M   'P 1'
#
loop_
_entity.id
_entity.type
_entity.pdbx_description
1 polymer ?
#
loop_
_entity_poly.entity_id
_entity_poly.type
_entity_poly.pdbx_seq_one_letter_code
_entity_poly.pdbx_strand_id
1 'polypeptide(L)'
;MYKRILQQAGFIQFAELQFLEAKELFRSSQLDVRELISLYPLLLPTSSSFMRSHPPLHEYADLNQLTQGDQEKMIKCKQFLMTYLSEVRSTDVTNGYKEDIDTALLKLYAESNHESLLDLLVSENFCLLSDSAAWLEKHKKFFALGLLYHSNGQDAAALQLWIQIVNGE
;
A
#
# COMPACT_ATOMS: atom_id res chain seq x y z
N MET A 1 -17.75 -20.80 4.88
CA MET A 1 -17.56 -21.46 3.58
C MET A 1 -17.74 -20.50 2.39
N TYR A 2 -18.84 -19.73 2.32
CA TYR A 2 -19.10 -18.79 1.21
C TYR A 2 -18.06 -17.67 1.05
N LYS A 3 -17.64 -16.99 2.13
CA LYS A 3 -16.63 -15.91 2.07
C LYS A 3 -15.30 -16.33 1.43
N ARG A 4 -14.78 -17.49 1.82
CA ARG A 4 -13.51 -18.01 1.30
C ARG A 4 -13.58 -18.28 -0.21
N ILE A 5 -14.68 -18.84 -0.69
CA ILE A 5 -14.90 -19.09 -2.12
C ILE A 5 -14.87 -17.76 -2.90
N LEU A 6 -15.53 -16.72 -2.37
CA LEU A 6 -15.51 -15.39 -2.98
C LEU A 6 -14.10 -14.77 -2.97
N GLN A 7 -13.32 -14.93 -1.90
CA GLN A 7 -11.93 -14.46 -1.84
C GLN A 7 -11.07 -15.15 -2.92
N GLN A 8 -11.17 -16.48 -3.03
CA GLN A 8 -10.46 -17.25 -4.05
C GLN A 8 -10.90 -16.84 -5.46
N ALA A 9 -12.20 -16.68 -5.69
CA ALA A 9 -12.72 -16.17 -6.96
C ALA A 9 -12.19 -14.76 -7.28
N GLY A 10 -12.10 -13.88 -6.27
CA GLY A 10 -11.52 -12.55 -6.43
C GLY A 10 -10.06 -12.61 -6.87
N PHE A 11 -9.26 -13.53 -6.31
CA PHE A 11 -7.86 -13.70 -6.72
C PHE A 11 -7.70 -14.34 -8.10
N ILE A 12 -8.66 -15.15 -8.55
CA ILE A 12 -8.72 -15.63 -9.94
C ILE A 12 -8.97 -14.45 -10.88
N GLN A 13 -10.00 -13.64 -10.61
CA GLN A 13 -10.32 -12.45 -11.42
C GLN A 13 -9.16 -11.43 -11.42
N PHE A 14 -8.49 -11.25 -10.28
CA PHE A 14 -7.31 -10.40 -10.17
C PHE A 14 -6.15 -10.89 -11.06
N ALA A 15 -5.87 -12.21 -11.07
CA ALA A 15 -4.84 -12.79 -11.93
C ALA A 15 -5.18 -12.67 -13.43
N GLU A 16 -6.47 -12.65 -13.78
CA GLU A 16 -6.98 -12.40 -15.13
C GLU A 16 -7.10 -10.91 -15.48
N LEU A 17 -6.65 -10.01 -14.57
CA LEU A 17 -6.72 -8.55 -14.69
C LEU A 17 -8.16 -8.01 -14.82
N GLN A 18 -9.16 -8.79 -14.41
CA GLN A 18 -10.57 -8.40 -14.30
C GLN A 18 -10.77 -7.64 -12.99
N PHE A 19 -10.20 -6.44 -12.93
CA PHE A 19 -10.07 -5.67 -11.68
C PHE A 19 -11.40 -5.22 -11.09
N LEU A 20 -12.39 -4.94 -11.93
CA LEU A 20 -13.71 -4.52 -11.47
C LEU A 20 -14.39 -5.65 -10.70
N GLU A 21 -14.40 -6.84 -11.29
CA GLU A 21 -14.95 -8.07 -10.73
C GLU A 21 -14.18 -8.49 -9.47
N ALA A 22 -12.85 -8.46 -9.54
CA ALA A 22 -11.98 -8.77 -8.40
C ALA A 22 -12.30 -7.85 -7.20
N LYS A 23 -12.45 -6.54 -7.45
CA LYS A 23 -12.80 -5.56 -6.40
C LYS A 23 -14.11 -5.91 -5.71
N GLU A 24 -15.17 -6.18 -6.47
CA GLU A 24 -16.49 -6.51 -5.92
C GLU A 24 -16.44 -7.81 -5.09
N LEU A 25 -15.70 -8.80 -5.56
CA LEU A 25 -15.50 -10.06 -4.83
C LEU A 25 -14.70 -9.84 -3.53
N PHE A 26 -13.65 -9.03 -3.54
CA PHE A 26 -12.88 -8.70 -2.34
C PHE A 26 -13.70 -7.90 -1.32
N ARG A 27 -14.49 -6.93 -1.77
CA ARG A 27 -15.38 -6.14 -0.89
C ARG A 27 -16.48 -7.00 -0.27
N SER A 28 -17.21 -7.75 -1.09
CA SER A 28 -18.33 -8.60 -0.63
C SER A 28 -17.87 -9.71 0.31
N SER A 29 -16.64 -10.21 0.13
CA SER A 29 -16.06 -11.23 0.99
C SER A 29 -15.37 -10.71 2.25
N GLN A 30 -15.17 -9.38 2.36
CA GLN A 30 -14.38 -8.74 3.41
C GLN A 30 -12.96 -9.33 3.46
N LEU A 31 -12.26 -9.31 2.33
CA LEU A 31 -10.87 -9.75 2.26
C LEU A 31 -10.01 -8.96 3.26
N ASP A 32 -9.14 -9.66 4.01
CA ASP A 32 -8.02 -9.02 4.70
C ASP A 32 -7.07 -8.47 3.63
N VAL A 33 -7.04 -7.15 3.50
CA VAL A 33 -6.32 -6.48 2.41
C VAL A 33 -4.82 -6.74 2.41
N ARG A 34 -4.26 -7.18 3.53
CA ARG A 34 -2.85 -7.56 3.63
C ARG A 34 -2.51 -8.79 2.81
N GLU A 35 -3.50 -9.63 2.47
CA GLU A 35 -3.33 -10.69 1.47
C GLU A 35 -2.89 -10.08 0.13
N LEU A 36 -3.52 -8.98 -0.33
CA LEU A 36 -3.13 -8.27 -1.54
C LEU A 36 -1.81 -7.53 -1.38
N ILE A 37 -1.61 -6.77 -0.28
CA ILE A 37 -0.37 -6.01 -0.05
C ILE A 37 0.83 -6.96 -0.05
N SER A 38 0.69 -8.15 0.55
CA SER A 38 1.76 -9.16 0.65
C SER A 38 2.24 -9.69 -0.69
N LEU A 39 1.50 -9.47 -1.79
CA LEU A 39 1.94 -9.85 -3.14
C LEU A 39 3.04 -8.92 -3.67
N TYR A 40 3.17 -7.72 -3.10
CA TYR A 40 4.08 -6.69 -3.57
C TYR A 40 5.28 -6.66 -2.63
N PRO A 41 6.47 -7.08 -3.09
CA PRO A 41 7.65 -7.07 -2.25
C PRO A 41 7.88 -5.69 -1.63
N LEU A 42 8.24 -5.67 -0.35
CA LEU A 42 8.58 -4.46 0.43
C LEU A 42 7.41 -3.53 0.78
N LEU A 43 6.16 -3.81 0.36
CA LEU A 43 5.03 -2.95 0.72
C LEU A 43 4.52 -3.17 2.14
N LEU A 44 4.37 -4.43 2.57
CA LEU A 44 4.04 -4.70 3.97
C LEU A 44 5.14 -4.16 4.90
N PRO A 45 4.78 -3.46 5.98
CA PRO A 45 5.74 -3.07 6.99
C PRO A 45 6.46 -4.27 7.60
N THR A 46 7.73 -4.07 7.96
CA THR A 46 8.52 -5.09 8.67
C THR A 46 7.96 -5.46 10.04
N SER A 47 7.21 -4.55 10.66
CA SER A 47 6.51 -4.77 11.92
C SER A 47 5.16 -5.49 11.77
N SER A 48 4.67 -5.70 10.54
CA SER A 48 3.37 -6.34 10.31
C SER A 48 3.39 -7.78 10.80
N SER A 49 2.44 -8.13 11.68
CA SER A 49 2.26 -9.50 12.17
C SER A 49 1.46 -10.39 11.21
N PHE A 50 1.25 -9.94 9.97
CA PHE A 50 0.37 -10.61 9.02
C PHE A 50 0.95 -11.95 8.55
N MET A 51 0.08 -12.96 8.56
CA MET A 51 0.36 -14.28 8.01
C MET A 51 -0.73 -14.59 6.99
N ARG A 52 -0.33 -15.02 5.79
CA ARG A 52 -1.27 -15.45 4.76
C ARG A 52 -2.13 -16.60 5.24
N SER A 53 -3.36 -16.65 4.73
CA SER A 53 -4.32 -17.70 5.01
C SER A 53 -3.76 -19.10 4.77
N HIS A 54 -4.12 -20.04 5.65
CA HIS A 54 -3.86 -21.46 5.48
C HIS A 54 -5.19 -22.24 5.52
N PRO A 55 -5.58 -22.95 4.45
CA PRO A 55 -4.88 -23.08 3.16
C PRO A 55 -4.79 -21.76 2.36
N PRO A 56 -3.87 -21.64 1.39
CA PRO A 56 -3.70 -20.44 0.56
C PRO A 56 -4.99 -20.03 -0.18
N LEU A 57 -5.16 -18.73 -0.43
CA LEU A 57 -6.26 -18.19 -1.24
C LEU A 57 -5.96 -18.19 -2.75
N HIS A 58 -4.68 -18.30 -3.12
CA HIS A 58 -4.17 -18.32 -4.48
C HIS A 58 -2.80 -19.01 -4.52
N GLU A 59 -2.34 -19.37 -5.72
CA GLU A 59 -1.12 -20.19 -5.91
C GLU A 59 0.17 -19.36 -6.16
N TYR A 60 0.04 -18.08 -6.49
CA TYR A 60 1.22 -17.22 -6.73
C TYR A 60 1.81 -16.67 -5.44
N ALA A 61 3.14 -16.69 -5.34
CA ALA A 61 3.89 -16.18 -4.22
C ALA A 61 3.93 -14.65 -4.19
N ASP A 62 4.14 -14.02 -5.34
CA ASP A 62 4.25 -12.58 -5.48
C ASP A 62 3.72 -12.09 -6.84
N LEU A 63 3.78 -10.77 -7.02
CA LEU A 63 3.34 -10.12 -8.24
C LEU A 63 4.20 -10.49 -9.46
N ASN A 64 5.50 -10.75 -9.28
CA ASN A 64 6.36 -11.15 -10.40
C ASN A 64 5.92 -12.51 -10.97
N GLN A 65 5.56 -13.46 -10.11
CA GLN A 65 5.01 -14.74 -10.54
C GLN A 65 3.65 -14.57 -11.22
N LEU A 66 2.76 -13.74 -10.67
CA LEU A 66 1.45 -13.48 -11.25
C LEU A 66 1.55 -12.86 -12.64
N THR A 67 2.43 -11.87 -12.82
CA THR A 67 2.56 -11.15 -14.10
C THR A 67 3.53 -11.81 -15.07
N GLN A 68 4.23 -12.87 -14.64
CA GLN A 68 5.32 -13.52 -15.40
C GLN A 68 6.42 -12.52 -15.81
N GLY A 69 6.68 -11.52 -14.96
CA GLY A 69 7.65 -10.45 -15.21
C GLY A 69 7.17 -9.35 -16.18
N ASP A 70 5.93 -9.41 -16.65
CA ASP A 70 5.34 -8.38 -17.52
C ASP A 70 5.15 -7.06 -16.77
N GLN A 71 5.86 -6.02 -17.25
CA GLN A 71 5.88 -4.69 -16.63
C GLN A 71 4.54 -3.97 -16.75
N GLU A 72 3.83 -4.09 -17.87
CA GLU A 72 2.53 -3.43 -18.05
C GLU A 72 1.49 -4.04 -17.12
N LYS A 73 1.47 -5.36 -17.00
CA LYS A 73 0.58 -6.04 -16.05
C LYS A 73 0.91 -5.66 -14.61
N MET A 74 2.20 -5.55 -14.27
CA MET A 74 2.63 -5.12 -12.95
C MET A 74 2.16 -3.70 -12.63
N ILE A 75 2.28 -2.75 -13.58
CA ILE A 75 1.77 -1.38 -13.42
C ILE A 75 0.26 -1.39 -13.18
N LYS A 76 -0.50 -2.15 -13.97
CA LYS A 76 -1.96 -2.28 -13.81
C LYS A 76 -2.34 -2.84 -12.44
N CYS A 77 -1.61 -3.85 -11.96
CA CYS A 77 -1.83 -4.41 -10.62
C CYS A 77 -1.50 -3.38 -9.52
N LYS A 78 -0.41 -2.60 -9.65
CA LYS A 78 -0.10 -1.51 -8.70
C LYS A 78 -1.20 -0.45 -8.68
N GLN A 79 -1.72 -0.07 -9.86
CA GLN A 79 -2.85 0.86 -9.99
C GLN A 79 -4.09 0.32 -9.29
N PHE A 80 -4.44 -0.94 -9.53
CA PHE A 80 -5.53 -1.60 -8.83
C PHE A 80 -5.35 -1.53 -7.31
N LEU A 81 -4.18 -1.90 -6.79
CA LEU A 81 -3.92 -1.89 -5.36
C LEU A 81 -4.06 -0.47 -4.78
N MET A 82 -3.48 0.55 -5.45
CA MET A 82 -3.63 1.95 -5.01
C MET A 82 -5.10 2.37 -4.89
N THR A 83 -5.90 2.11 -5.93
CA THR A 83 -7.35 2.44 -5.93
C THR A 83 -8.10 1.65 -4.88
N TYR A 84 -7.80 0.35 -4.74
CA TYR A 84 -8.48 -0.50 -3.75
C TYR A 84 -8.19 -0.06 -2.32
N LEU A 85 -6.90 0.16 -2.00
CA LEU A 85 -6.47 0.61 -0.68
C LEU A 85 -7.07 1.96 -0.31
N SER A 86 -7.07 2.93 -1.23
CA SER A 86 -7.64 4.27 -0.96
C SER A 86 -9.15 4.21 -0.70
N GLU A 87 -9.89 3.35 -1.42
CA GLU A 87 -11.32 3.14 -1.19
C GLU A 87 -11.62 2.50 0.16
N VAL A 88 -10.83 1.51 0.60
CA VAL A 88 -11.09 0.79 1.86
C VAL A 88 -10.49 1.47 3.09
N ARG A 89 -9.53 2.39 2.91
CA ARG A 89 -8.78 3.06 3.99
C ARG A 89 -9.67 3.58 5.12
N SER A 90 -10.75 4.27 4.77
CA SER A 90 -11.66 4.92 5.72
C SER A 90 -12.83 4.05 6.18
N THR A 91 -12.81 2.75 5.88
CA THR A 91 -13.89 1.82 6.23
C THR A 91 -13.56 1.03 7.50
N ASP A 92 -14.57 0.61 8.25
CA ASP A 92 -14.36 -0.18 9.47
C ASP A 92 -13.72 -1.55 9.23
N VAL A 93 -13.75 -2.03 7.98
CA VAL A 93 -13.13 -3.29 7.57
C VAL A 93 -11.62 -3.26 7.80
N THR A 94 -11.00 -2.08 7.85
CA THR A 94 -9.55 -1.93 8.02
C THR A 94 -9.12 -1.64 9.46
N ASN A 95 -10.06 -1.62 10.40
CA ASN A 95 -9.76 -1.41 11.81
C ASN A 95 -8.87 -2.56 12.32
N GLY A 96 -7.64 -2.21 12.72
CA GLY A 96 -6.63 -3.15 13.22
C GLY A 96 -5.38 -3.29 12.34
N TYR A 97 -5.36 -2.72 11.13
CA TYR A 97 -4.18 -2.73 10.25
C TYR A 97 -4.04 -1.46 9.40
N LYS A 98 -4.43 -0.31 9.97
CA LYS A 98 -4.30 1.00 9.32
C LYS A 98 -2.86 1.33 8.97
N GLU A 99 -1.90 0.94 9.82
CA GLU A 99 -0.47 1.12 9.59
C GLU A 99 0.01 0.41 8.32
N ASP A 100 -0.45 -0.83 8.10
CA ASP A 100 -0.10 -1.61 6.92
C ASP A 100 -0.64 -0.97 5.64
N ILE A 101 -1.87 -0.45 5.67
CA ILE A 101 -2.52 0.20 4.53
C ILE A 101 -1.85 1.54 4.21
N ASP A 102 -1.70 2.40 5.21
CA ASP A 102 -1.17 3.75 5.01
C ASP A 102 0.29 3.71 4.57
N THR A 103 1.08 2.81 5.16
CA THR A 103 2.47 2.60 4.75
C THR A 103 2.56 2.06 3.32
N ALA A 104 1.70 1.10 2.93
CA ALA A 104 1.66 0.59 1.56
C ALA A 104 1.23 1.66 0.55
N LEU A 105 0.21 2.46 0.87
CA LEU A 105 -0.24 3.59 0.04
C LEU A 105 0.87 4.61 -0.14
N LEU A 106 1.54 5.02 0.94
CA LEU A 106 2.68 5.93 0.88
C LEU A 106 3.76 5.41 -0.06
N LYS A 107 4.15 4.14 0.09
CA LYS A 107 5.19 3.52 -0.75
C LYS A 107 4.78 3.49 -2.23
N LEU A 108 3.54 3.12 -2.53
CA LEU A 108 3.00 3.11 -3.90
C LEU A 108 2.92 4.52 -4.50
N TYR A 109 2.42 5.50 -3.76
CA TYR A 109 2.32 6.89 -4.22
C TYR A 109 3.69 7.52 -4.44
N ALA A 110 4.66 7.26 -3.56
CA ALA A 110 6.02 7.72 -3.72
C ALA A 110 6.69 7.14 -4.97
N GLU A 111 6.54 5.83 -5.20
CA GLU A 111 7.11 5.14 -6.37
C GLU A 111 6.51 5.63 -7.68
N SER A 112 5.19 5.84 -7.72
CA SER A 112 4.45 6.23 -8.93
C SER A 112 4.36 7.74 -9.16
N ASN A 113 4.94 8.56 -8.29
CA ASN A 113 4.78 10.02 -8.30
C ASN A 113 3.30 10.46 -8.30
N HIS A 114 2.47 9.77 -7.51
CA HIS A 114 1.04 10.00 -7.43
C HIS A 114 0.73 11.30 -6.66
N GLU A 115 -0.24 12.07 -7.14
CA GLU A 115 -0.62 13.37 -6.56
C GLU A 115 -1.12 13.26 -5.10
N SER A 116 -1.86 12.21 -4.80
CA SER A 116 -2.40 11.94 -3.45
C SER A 116 -1.36 11.62 -2.37
N LEU A 117 -0.05 11.58 -2.70
CA LEU A 117 0.99 11.38 -1.68
C LEU A 117 0.93 12.46 -0.60
N LEU A 118 0.80 13.73 -1.01
CA LEU A 118 0.78 14.85 -0.07
C LEU A 118 -0.54 14.87 0.72
N ASP A 119 -1.66 14.60 0.05
CA ASP A 119 -2.98 14.52 0.71
C ASP A 119 -3.01 13.45 1.81
N LEU A 120 -2.39 12.29 1.55
CA LEU A 120 -2.25 11.22 2.55
C LEU A 120 -1.48 11.72 3.78
N LEU A 121 -0.38 12.45 3.58
CA LEU A 121 0.52 12.86 4.65
C LEU A 121 0.06 14.10 5.43
N VAL A 122 -0.77 14.95 4.82
CA VAL A 122 -1.37 16.12 5.50
C VAL A 122 -2.61 15.73 6.31
N SER A 123 -3.30 14.64 5.93
CA SER A 123 -4.43 14.11 6.69
C SER A 123 -3.98 13.20 7.85
N GLU A 124 -4.90 12.86 8.76
CA GLU A 124 -4.65 11.84 9.79
C GLU A 124 -4.22 10.54 9.09
N ASN A 125 -3.04 10.04 9.44
CA ASN A 125 -2.45 8.85 8.85
C ASN A 125 -1.63 8.06 9.86
N PHE A 126 -1.43 6.78 9.55
CA PHE A 126 -0.73 5.81 10.38
C PHE A 126 0.53 5.29 9.67
N CYS A 127 1.13 6.11 8.78
CA CYS A 127 2.33 5.72 8.05
C CYS A 127 3.49 5.48 9.02
N LEU A 128 4.12 4.31 8.95
CA LEU A 128 5.23 3.94 9.82
C LEU A 128 6.52 4.61 9.38
N LEU A 129 7.07 5.49 10.21
CA LEU A 129 8.30 6.22 9.91
C LEU A 129 9.47 5.28 9.57
N SER A 130 9.62 4.17 10.31
CA SER A 130 10.69 3.17 10.13
C SER A 130 10.73 2.56 8.73
N ASP A 131 9.57 2.44 8.09
CA ASP A 131 9.40 1.75 6.82
C ASP A 131 9.21 2.72 5.65
N SER A 132 8.87 3.98 5.95
CA SER A 132 8.55 5.00 4.96
C SER A 132 9.69 5.99 4.71
N ALA A 133 10.52 6.32 5.70
CA ALA A 133 11.53 7.38 5.57
C ALA A 133 12.55 7.10 4.45
N ALA A 134 13.26 5.98 4.55
CA ALA A 134 14.24 5.56 3.54
C ALA A 134 13.61 5.34 2.15
N TRP A 135 12.31 4.97 2.11
CA TRP A 135 11.57 4.83 0.86
C TRP A 135 11.34 6.19 0.18
N LEU A 136 10.91 7.20 0.94
CA LEU A 136 10.73 8.55 0.43
C LEU A 136 12.06 9.16 -0.03
N GLU A 137 13.15 8.94 0.71
CA GLU A 137 14.50 9.37 0.31
C GLU A 137 14.93 8.73 -1.02
N LYS A 138 14.79 7.40 -1.13
CA LYS A 138 15.07 6.64 -2.36
C LYS A 138 14.32 7.21 -3.57
N HIS A 139 13.08 7.64 -3.38
CA HIS A 139 12.23 8.22 -4.42
C HIS A 139 12.30 9.76 -4.50
N LYS A 140 13.25 10.39 -3.80
CA LYS A 140 13.50 11.85 -3.77
C LYS A 140 12.26 12.66 -3.39
N LYS A 141 11.44 12.14 -2.48
CA LYS A 141 10.22 12.78 -1.97
C LYS A 141 10.50 13.54 -0.67
N PHE A 142 11.46 14.46 -0.70
CA PHE A 142 11.95 15.14 0.52
C PHE A 142 10.89 16.01 1.20
N PHE A 143 10.04 16.70 0.43
CA PHE A 143 8.94 17.46 1.03
C PHE A 143 7.95 16.55 1.77
N ALA A 144 7.57 15.43 1.14
CA ALA A 144 6.73 14.41 1.76
C ALA A 144 7.40 13.77 2.99
N LEU A 145 8.73 13.57 2.96
CA LEU A 145 9.48 13.08 4.11
C LEU A 145 9.38 14.05 5.31
N GLY A 146 9.42 15.36 5.06
CA GLY A 146 9.18 16.36 6.11
C GLY A 146 7.76 16.27 6.69
N LEU A 147 6.75 16.08 5.84
CA LEU A 147 5.37 15.85 6.31
C LEU A 147 5.23 14.56 7.13
N LEU A 148 5.92 13.49 6.74
CA LEU A 148 5.95 12.23 7.50
C LEU A 148 6.62 12.42 8.87
N TYR A 149 7.72 13.17 8.95
CA TYR A 149 8.33 13.51 10.24
C TYR A 149 7.36 14.29 11.12
N HIS A 150 6.68 15.29 10.55
CA HIS A 150 5.68 16.08 11.27
C HIS A 150 4.51 15.21 11.78
N SER A 151 3.92 14.35 10.93
CA SER A 151 2.81 13.48 11.34
C SER A 151 3.20 12.46 12.41
N ASN A 152 4.49 12.14 12.54
CA ASN A 152 5.06 11.29 13.58
C ASN A 152 5.63 12.07 14.79
N GLY A 153 5.33 13.38 14.91
CA GLY A 153 5.75 14.22 16.05
C GLY A 153 7.24 14.60 16.06
N GLN A 154 7.95 14.45 14.94
CA GLN A 154 9.36 14.81 14.78
C GLN A 154 9.54 16.19 14.11
N ASP A 155 8.90 17.22 14.66
CA ASP A 155 8.84 18.56 14.06
C ASP A 155 10.23 19.18 13.81
N ALA A 156 11.19 18.95 14.72
CA ALA A 156 12.55 19.44 14.56
C ALA A 156 13.23 18.86 13.30
N ALA A 157 13.05 17.56 13.04
CA ALA A 157 13.57 16.89 11.86
C ALA A 157 12.87 17.38 10.58
N ALA A 158 11.54 17.58 10.65
CA ALA A 158 10.76 18.13 9.54
C ALA A 158 11.26 19.53 9.14
N LEU A 159 11.42 20.44 10.11
CA LEU A 159 11.90 21.80 9.88
C LEU A 159 13.32 21.81 9.33
N GLN A 160 14.22 20.99 9.90
CA GLN A 160 15.59 20.89 9.42
C GLN A 160 15.63 20.45 7.94
N LEU A 161 14.83 19.45 7.57
CA LEU A 161 14.76 18.98 6.19
C LEU A 161 14.20 20.05 5.24
N TRP A 162 13.17 20.79 5.63
CA TRP A 162 12.62 21.86 4.79
C TRP A 162 13.58 23.04 4.64
N ILE A 163 14.37 23.37 5.67
CA ILE A 163 15.44 24.37 5.57
C ILE A 163 16.47 23.92 4.53
N GLN A 164 16.89 22.65 4.56
CA GLN A 164 17.83 22.10 3.55
C GLN A 164 17.29 22.23 2.13
N ILE A 165 16.00 21.87 1.92
CA ILE A 165 15.34 22.02 0.62
C ILE A 165 15.33 23.47 0.14
N VAL A 166 14.99 24.43 1.02
CA VAL A 166 14.96 25.86 0.67
C VAL A 166 16.35 26.41 0.37
N ASN A 167 17.38 25.90 1.07
CA ASN A 167 18.77 26.27 0.85
C ASN A 167 19.40 25.59 -0.38
N GLY A 168 18.73 24.60 -0.98
CA GLY A 168 19.22 23.84 -2.14
C GLY A 168 20.26 22.77 -1.80
N GLU A 169 20.24 22.27 -0.56
CA GLU A 169 21.09 21.17 -0.05
C GLU A 169 20.50 19.78 -0.32
#